data_AF-A0A5R1NV10-F1
#
_entry.id   AF-A0A5R1NV10-F1
#
_cell.length_a   1.000
_cell.length_b   1.000
_cell.length_c   1.000
_cell.angle_alpha   90.00
_cell.angle_beta   90.00
_cell.angle_gamma   90.00
#
_symmetry.space_group_name_H-M   'P 1'
#
loop_
_entity.id
_entity.type
_entity.pdbx_description
1 polymer ?
#
loop_
_entity_poly.entity_id
_entity_poly.type
_entity_poly.pdbx_seq_one_letter_code
_entity_poly.pdbx_strand_id
1 'polypeptide(L)'
;MTISLDEFLAAPASGRRRAVVLDSHDYAQSVFLQGKPVPWQEPMAYANFFGQVQGVLESDLALLSLDRFYAQRVAADPKLQAAMGAKSRTGFALRALLNDAETTAFVVELATVFSQTQRVPVVVQIPSPMQWLARTHPFSGSDDVSGLDADNAENASMYVADWLRGFAALPLMAVLLDDRGPALEPVPLSTYSPITNVTDHYRWALGQRHDDRVELHGSPLTGAVIGADFWSSDAGTLPDGDFLVGEVPQHAVPERVLSRITALV
;
A
#
# COMPACT_ATOMS: atom_id res chain seq x y z
N MET A 1 0.45 18.74 17.98
CA MET A 1 0.19 19.13 16.58
C MET A 1 0.57 17.93 15.73
N THR A 2 -0.37 17.41 14.94
CA THR A 2 -0.06 16.38 13.93
C THR A 2 0.51 17.11 12.72
N ILE A 3 1.73 16.76 12.31
CA ILE A 3 2.37 17.29 11.10
C ILE A 3 1.63 16.75 9.86
N SER A 4 1.44 17.58 8.84
CA SER A 4 0.88 17.14 7.56
C SER A 4 1.91 16.34 6.75
N LEU A 5 1.45 15.58 5.73
CA LEU A 5 2.36 14.84 4.85
C LEU A 5 3.33 15.81 4.13
N ASP A 6 2.84 16.91 3.56
CA ASP A 6 3.67 17.87 2.82
C ASP A 6 4.77 18.48 3.70
N GLU A 7 4.44 18.87 4.94
CA GLU A 7 5.42 19.36 5.91
C GLU A 7 6.45 18.27 6.28
N PHE A 8 6.01 17.02 6.41
CA PHE A 8 6.90 15.90 6.68
C PHE A 8 7.84 15.61 5.51
N LEU A 9 7.33 15.61 4.27
CA LEU A 9 8.12 15.35 3.07
C LEU A 9 9.16 16.45 2.82
N ALA A 10 8.84 17.70 3.17
CA ALA A 10 9.77 18.82 3.08
C ALA A 10 10.91 18.78 4.11
N ALA A 11 10.71 18.11 5.25
CA ALA A 11 11.68 18.01 6.33
C ALA A 11 11.63 16.62 7.01
N PRO A 12 12.12 15.56 6.32
CA PRO A 12 12.03 14.20 6.84
C PRO A 12 12.86 14.01 8.12
N ALA A 13 12.33 13.22 9.04
CA ALA A 13 12.95 12.99 10.35
C ALA A 13 14.31 12.28 10.29
N SER A 14 14.63 11.57 9.19
CA SER A 14 15.95 10.98 8.97
C SER A 14 17.06 11.99 8.74
N GLY A 15 16.73 13.25 8.44
CA GLY A 15 17.70 14.27 8.03
C GLY A 15 18.16 14.15 6.57
N ARG A 16 17.56 13.24 5.77
CA ARG A 16 17.76 13.19 4.32
C ARG A 16 17.25 14.46 3.65
N ARG A 17 17.77 14.75 2.46
CA ARG A 17 17.28 15.86 1.63
C ARG A 17 15.87 15.60 1.11
N ARG A 18 15.50 14.33 0.92
CA ARG A 18 14.20 13.89 0.42
C ARG A 18 13.70 12.75 1.29
N ALA A 19 12.41 12.77 1.64
CA ALA A 19 11.79 11.65 2.32
C ALA A 19 11.82 10.39 1.43
N VAL A 20 12.04 9.24 2.05
CA VAL A 20 12.05 7.93 1.39
C VAL A 20 10.98 7.04 1.99
N VAL A 21 10.17 6.42 1.13
CA VAL A 21 9.23 5.36 1.51
C VAL A 21 9.63 4.07 0.82
N LEU A 22 9.86 2.99 1.58
CA LEU A 22 10.24 1.69 1.02
C LEU A 22 9.15 0.65 1.23
N ASP A 23 8.61 0.10 0.13
CA ASP A 23 8.01 -1.24 0.16
C ASP A 23 9.16 -2.25 0.23
N SER A 24 9.30 -2.86 1.40
CA SER A 24 10.37 -3.82 1.67
C SER A 24 9.82 -5.22 1.98
N HIS A 25 8.52 -5.44 1.78
CA HIS A 25 7.84 -6.64 2.29
C HIS A 25 8.50 -7.95 1.79
N ASP A 26 8.66 -8.09 0.48
CA ASP A 26 9.12 -9.36 -0.11
C ASP A 26 10.61 -9.59 0.13
N TYR A 27 11.41 -8.52 0.09
CA TYR A 27 12.80 -8.54 0.55
C TYR A 27 12.90 -8.93 2.02
N ALA A 28 12.07 -8.36 2.88
CA ALA A 28 12.07 -8.62 4.30
C ALA A 28 11.68 -10.07 4.62
N GLN A 29 10.68 -10.62 3.92
CA GLN A 29 10.36 -12.04 4.03
C GLN A 29 11.54 -12.92 3.63
N SER A 30 12.20 -12.60 2.52
CA SER A 30 13.38 -13.34 2.04
C SER A 30 14.52 -13.32 3.05
N VAL A 31 14.87 -12.15 3.60
CA VAL A 31 16.08 -11.95 4.41
C VAL A 31 15.84 -12.18 5.90
N PHE A 32 14.82 -11.56 6.48
CA PHE A 32 14.58 -11.57 7.94
C PHE A 32 13.80 -12.81 8.37
N LEU A 33 12.86 -13.27 7.54
CA LEU A 33 12.13 -14.52 7.79
C LEU A 33 12.78 -15.73 7.11
N GLN A 34 13.88 -15.55 6.37
CA GLN A 34 14.58 -16.62 5.65
C GLN A 34 13.63 -17.39 4.72
N GLY A 35 12.72 -16.67 4.06
CA GLY A 35 11.68 -17.24 3.18
C GLY A 35 10.51 -17.91 3.89
N LYS A 36 10.45 -17.91 5.23
CA LYS A 36 9.30 -18.42 5.98
C LYS A 36 8.04 -17.55 5.75
N PRO A 37 6.84 -18.09 6.00
CA PRO A 37 5.61 -17.32 5.89
C PRO A 37 5.62 -16.08 6.79
N VAL A 38 5.09 -14.98 6.27
CA VAL A 38 4.84 -13.76 7.06
C VAL A 38 3.75 -14.04 8.10
N PRO A 39 3.92 -13.62 9.37
CA PRO A 39 3.00 -13.92 10.47
C PRO A 39 1.75 -13.04 10.45
N TRP A 40 1.00 -13.05 9.34
CA TRP A 40 -0.20 -12.22 9.13
C TRP A 40 -1.27 -12.40 10.21
N GLN A 41 -1.35 -13.60 10.80
CA GLN A 41 -2.37 -13.97 11.79
C GLN A 41 -2.03 -13.53 13.22
N GLU A 42 -0.83 -12.96 13.43
CA GLU A 42 -0.34 -12.54 14.74
C GLU A 42 0.09 -11.07 14.65
N PRO A 43 -0.83 -10.10 14.89
CA PRO A 43 -0.56 -8.67 14.72
C PRO A 43 0.73 -8.17 15.37
N MET A 44 1.00 -8.62 16.60
CA MET A 44 2.24 -8.27 17.33
C MET A 44 3.49 -8.87 16.67
N ALA A 45 3.42 -10.11 16.18
CA ALA A 45 4.55 -10.75 15.50
C ALA A 45 4.84 -10.07 14.16
N TYR A 46 3.78 -9.71 13.41
CA TYR A 46 3.89 -8.92 12.18
C TYR A 46 4.53 -7.55 12.43
N ALA A 47 4.04 -6.82 13.44
CA ALA A 47 4.58 -5.52 13.82
C ALA A 47 6.06 -5.58 14.25
N ASN A 48 6.44 -6.60 15.03
CA ASN A 48 7.82 -6.82 15.44
C ASN A 48 8.74 -7.15 14.25
N PHE A 49 8.27 -8.01 13.33
CA PHE A 49 8.97 -8.31 12.09
C PHE A 49 9.25 -7.04 11.28
N PHE A 50 8.22 -6.22 11.03
CA PHE A 50 8.40 -4.95 10.32
C PHE A 50 9.23 -3.94 11.09
N GLY A 51 9.14 -3.90 12.42
CA GLY A 51 9.99 -3.04 13.25
C GLY A 51 11.49 -3.36 13.12
N GLN A 52 11.85 -4.65 12.96
CA GLN A 52 13.24 -5.05 12.68
C GLN A 52 13.70 -4.56 11.31
N VAL A 53 12.86 -4.71 10.29
CA VAL A 53 13.15 -4.24 8.93
C VAL A 53 13.32 -2.72 8.92
N GLN A 54 12.41 -2.00 9.57
CA GLN A 54 12.44 -0.54 9.70
C GLN A 54 13.70 -0.04 10.41
N GLY A 55 14.18 -0.76 11.43
CA GLY A 55 15.42 -0.43 12.13
C GLY A 55 16.70 -0.66 11.30
N VAL A 56 16.60 -1.34 10.16
CA VAL A 56 17.71 -1.61 9.25
C VAL A 56 17.62 -0.75 7.99
N LEU A 57 16.43 -0.62 7.40
CA LEU A 57 16.24 0.10 6.16
C LEU A 57 15.98 1.61 6.36
N GLU A 58 15.57 2.01 7.56
CA GLU A 58 15.42 3.40 7.98
C GLU A 58 14.56 4.24 7.02
N SER A 59 13.48 3.67 6.49
CA SER A 59 12.47 4.39 5.70
C SER A 59 11.88 5.55 6.52
N ASP A 60 11.61 6.70 5.91
CA ASP A 60 11.06 7.86 6.62
C ASP A 60 9.59 7.62 7.04
N LEU A 61 8.88 6.78 6.30
CA LEU A 61 7.52 6.36 6.59
C LEU A 61 7.43 4.84 6.62
N ALA A 62 6.64 4.29 7.54
CA ALA A 62 6.38 2.87 7.61
C ALA A 62 5.19 2.52 6.69
N LEU A 63 5.45 1.72 5.67
CA LEU A 63 4.44 1.30 4.70
C LEU A 63 3.75 0.01 5.17
N LEU A 64 2.46 0.10 5.50
CA LEU A 64 1.60 -1.05 5.74
C LEU A 64 0.88 -1.39 4.43
N SER A 65 1.41 -2.34 3.65
CA SER A 65 0.74 -2.79 2.43
C SER A 65 -0.26 -3.90 2.74
N LEU A 66 -1.54 -3.62 2.50
CA LEU A 66 -2.64 -4.56 2.80
C LEU A 66 -3.03 -5.41 1.59
N ASP A 67 -2.45 -5.15 0.42
CA ASP A 67 -2.67 -5.94 -0.78
C ASP A 67 -2.29 -7.42 -0.57
N ARG A 68 -1.11 -7.68 0.02
CA ARG A 68 -0.58 -9.01 0.32
C ARG A 68 -1.37 -9.70 1.43
N PHE A 69 -1.83 -8.93 2.43
CA PHE A 69 -2.73 -9.43 3.47
C PHE A 69 -4.01 -9.99 2.86
N TYR A 70 -4.69 -9.20 2.01
CA TYR A 70 -5.94 -9.64 1.39
C TYR A 70 -5.75 -10.80 0.41
N ALA A 71 -4.66 -10.81 -0.37
CA ALA A 71 -4.34 -11.94 -1.22
C ALA A 71 -4.19 -13.24 -0.40
N GLN A 72 -3.47 -13.18 0.72
CA GLN A 72 -3.32 -14.33 1.63
C GLN A 72 -4.65 -14.74 2.27
N ARG A 73 -5.44 -13.77 2.76
CA ARG A 73 -6.72 -14.00 3.43
C ARG A 73 -7.71 -14.70 2.52
N VAL A 74 -7.83 -14.23 1.28
CA VAL A 74 -8.73 -14.83 0.27
C VAL A 74 -8.26 -16.23 -0.09
N ALA A 75 -6.96 -16.42 -0.34
CA ALA A 75 -6.41 -17.74 -0.70
C ALA A 75 -6.62 -18.79 0.42
N ALA A 76 -6.60 -18.38 1.68
CA ALA A 76 -6.74 -19.28 2.83
C ALA A 76 -8.19 -19.60 3.24
N ASP A 77 -9.20 -18.94 2.65
CA ASP A 77 -10.59 -19.07 3.11
C ASP A 77 -11.59 -19.38 1.98
N PRO A 78 -11.91 -20.66 1.78
CA PRO A 78 -12.91 -21.09 0.81
C PRO A 78 -14.31 -20.54 1.06
N LYS A 79 -14.68 -20.20 2.31
CA LYS A 79 -16.01 -19.63 2.59
C LYS A 79 -16.08 -18.19 2.10
N LEU A 80 -15.02 -17.41 2.31
CA LEU A 80 -14.90 -16.06 1.78
C LEU A 80 -14.92 -16.07 0.24
N GLN A 81 -14.18 -16.98 -0.39
CA GLN A 81 -14.20 -17.15 -1.85
C GLN A 81 -15.61 -17.48 -2.37
N ALA A 82 -16.33 -18.39 -1.70
CA ALA A 82 -17.70 -18.73 -2.06
C ALA A 82 -18.66 -17.53 -1.89
N ALA A 83 -18.48 -16.72 -0.85
CA ALA A 83 -19.27 -15.51 -0.64
C ALA A 83 -19.00 -14.46 -1.73
N MET A 84 -17.73 -14.28 -2.13
CA MET A 84 -17.33 -13.40 -3.23
C MET A 84 -17.95 -13.84 -4.57
N GLY A 85 -18.03 -15.14 -4.81
CA GLY A 85 -18.62 -15.72 -6.02
C GLY A 85 -20.13 -15.91 -6.01
N ALA A 86 -20.84 -15.44 -4.98
CA ALA A 86 -22.28 -15.66 -4.86
C ALA A 86 -23.11 -14.91 -5.91
N LYS A 87 -22.56 -13.88 -6.57
CA LYS A 87 -23.20 -13.15 -7.68
C LYS A 87 -22.16 -12.71 -8.70
N SER A 88 -22.54 -12.74 -9.98
CA SER A 88 -21.67 -12.40 -11.11
C SER A 88 -21.60 -10.91 -11.48
N ARG A 89 -22.43 -10.04 -10.87
CA ARG A 89 -22.43 -8.61 -11.20
C ARG A 89 -21.09 -7.95 -10.83
N THR A 90 -20.58 -7.06 -11.69
CA THR A 90 -19.34 -6.31 -11.48
C THR A 90 -19.30 -5.64 -10.10
N GLY A 91 -18.16 -5.74 -9.43
CA GLY A 91 -17.93 -5.17 -8.10
C GLY A 91 -18.57 -5.91 -6.93
N PHE A 92 -19.42 -6.93 -7.15
CA PHE A 92 -20.00 -7.69 -6.05
C PHE A 92 -18.94 -8.44 -5.24
N ALA A 93 -17.99 -9.10 -5.89
CA ALA A 93 -16.92 -9.83 -5.21
C ALA A 93 -16.08 -8.90 -4.32
N LEU A 94 -15.70 -7.72 -4.83
CA LEU A 94 -15.01 -6.69 -4.05
C LEU A 94 -15.83 -6.27 -2.83
N ARG A 95 -17.12 -5.96 -3.02
CA ARG A 95 -18.00 -5.58 -1.93
C ARG A 95 -18.12 -6.69 -0.88
N ALA A 96 -18.25 -7.95 -1.30
CA ALA A 96 -18.33 -9.08 -0.39
C ALA A 96 -17.04 -9.23 0.43
N LEU A 97 -15.87 -9.05 -0.20
CA LEU A 97 -14.58 -9.09 0.45
C LEU A 97 -14.40 -7.98 1.51
N LEU A 98 -14.69 -6.73 1.14
CA LEU A 98 -14.52 -5.59 2.05
C LEU A 98 -15.59 -5.51 3.15
N ASN A 99 -16.74 -6.16 2.95
CA ASN A 99 -17.82 -6.24 3.95
C ASN A 99 -17.72 -7.50 4.84
N ASP A 100 -16.73 -8.36 4.66
CA ASP A 100 -16.52 -9.50 5.54
C ASP A 100 -16.10 -9.02 6.95
N ALA A 101 -16.99 -9.15 7.92
CA ALA A 101 -16.84 -8.54 9.23
C ALA A 101 -15.62 -9.07 10.00
N GLU A 102 -15.32 -10.36 9.87
CA GLU A 102 -14.16 -10.98 10.51
C GLU A 102 -12.85 -10.45 9.91
N THR A 103 -12.74 -10.42 8.59
CA THR A 103 -11.57 -9.87 7.89
C THR A 103 -11.38 -8.39 8.20
N THR A 104 -12.46 -7.60 8.16
CA THR A 104 -12.41 -6.16 8.43
C THR A 104 -12.03 -5.86 9.88
N ALA A 105 -12.57 -6.60 10.86
CA ALA A 105 -12.16 -6.44 12.25
C ALA A 105 -10.68 -6.76 12.43
N PHE A 106 -10.21 -7.86 11.83
CA PHE A 106 -8.82 -8.31 11.95
C PHE A 106 -7.83 -7.34 11.30
N VAL A 107 -8.11 -6.84 10.09
CA VAL A 107 -7.19 -5.90 9.41
C VAL A 107 -7.09 -4.56 10.13
N VAL A 108 -8.18 -4.12 10.78
CA VAL A 108 -8.16 -2.93 11.64
C VAL A 108 -7.33 -3.20 12.90
N GLU A 109 -7.45 -4.38 13.52
CA GLU A 109 -6.58 -4.78 14.64
C GLU A 109 -5.10 -4.80 14.22
N LEU A 110 -4.79 -5.42 13.08
CA LEU A 110 -3.45 -5.46 12.51
C LEU A 110 -2.87 -4.06 12.32
N ALA A 111 -3.63 -3.16 11.68
CA ALA A 111 -3.22 -1.77 11.47
C ALA A 111 -3.11 -0.98 12.78
N THR A 112 -3.96 -1.28 13.77
CA THR A 112 -3.89 -0.69 15.11
C THR A 112 -2.56 -1.04 15.77
N VAL A 113 -2.25 -2.34 15.86
CA VAL A 113 -1.01 -2.82 16.47
C VAL A 113 0.21 -2.31 15.71
N PHE A 114 0.17 -2.32 14.38
CA PHE A 114 1.23 -1.78 13.55
C PHE A 114 1.46 -0.28 13.84
N SER A 115 0.41 0.55 13.79
CA SER A 115 0.54 1.99 14.04
C SER A 115 1.00 2.37 15.44
N GLN A 116 0.69 1.55 16.46
CA GLN A 116 1.14 1.78 17.83
C GLN A 116 2.60 1.37 18.09
N THR A 117 3.18 0.54 17.22
CA THR A 117 4.51 -0.05 17.40
C THR A 117 5.58 0.60 16.53
N GLN A 118 5.18 1.22 15.40
CA GLN A 118 6.10 1.91 14.52
C GLN A 118 6.60 3.22 15.14
N ARG A 119 7.88 3.53 14.90
CA ARG A 119 8.53 4.76 15.39
C ARG A 119 8.44 5.94 14.40
N VAL A 120 8.00 5.67 13.19
CA VAL A 120 7.79 6.64 12.12
C VAL A 120 6.31 6.64 11.73
N PRO A 121 5.79 7.73 11.13
CA PRO A 121 4.39 7.76 10.72
C PRO A 121 4.05 6.65 9.73
N VAL A 122 2.81 6.16 9.80
CA VAL A 122 2.33 5.03 9.00
C VAL A 122 1.59 5.51 7.77
N VAL A 123 1.92 4.92 6.63
CA VAL A 123 1.15 5.00 5.38
C VAL A 123 0.51 3.65 5.13
N VAL A 124 -0.80 3.62 4.90
CA VAL A 124 -1.50 2.41 4.47
C VAL A 124 -1.52 2.38 2.95
N GLN A 125 -0.93 1.35 2.36
CA GLN A 125 -1.01 1.08 0.94
C GLN A 125 -2.09 0.03 0.68
N ILE A 126 -2.99 0.34 -0.23
CA ILE A 126 -4.01 -0.58 -0.76
C ILE A 126 -3.97 -0.52 -2.29
N PRO A 127 -4.40 -1.56 -3.00
CA PRO A 127 -4.64 -1.42 -4.43
C PRO A 127 -5.60 -0.26 -4.71
N SER A 128 -5.50 0.38 -5.88
CA SER A 128 -6.52 1.34 -6.33
C SER A 128 -7.87 0.63 -6.49
N PRO A 129 -9.01 1.33 -6.43
CA PRO A 129 -10.33 0.72 -6.67
C PRO A 129 -10.40 -0.07 -7.98
N MET A 130 -9.78 0.42 -9.06
CA MET A 130 -9.67 -0.34 -10.32
C MET A 130 -8.87 -1.63 -10.13
N GLN A 131 -7.72 -1.57 -9.46
CA GLN A 131 -6.90 -2.76 -9.23
C GLN A 131 -7.59 -3.79 -8.31
N TRP A 132 -8.32 -3.34 -7.29
CA TRP A 132 -9.15 -4.21 -6.46
C TRP A 132 -10.26 -4.89 -7.25
N LEU A 133 -10.94 -4.14 -8.12
CA LEU A 133 -11.95 -4.69 -9.01
C LEU A 133 -11.36 -5.77 -9.91
N ALA A 134 -10.25 -5.48 -10.58
CA ALA A 134 -9.58 -6.42 -11.46
C ALA A 134 -9.17 -7.71 -10.72
N ARG A 135 -8.58 -7.59 -9.52
CA ARG A 135 -8.14 -8.73 -8.70
C ARG A 135 -9.31 -9.58 -8.18
N THR A 136 -10.49 -9.00 -8.01
CA THR A 136 -11.68 -9.71 -7.51
C THR A 136 -12.65 -10.13 -8.62
N HIS A 137 -12.46 -9.65 -9.85
CA HIS A 137 -13.30 -9.97 -11.00
C HIS A 137 -13.40 -11.49 -11.29
N PRO A 138 -12.32 -12.29 -11.21
CA PRO A 138 -12.36 -13.74 -11.41
C PRO A 138 -13.43 -14.47 -10.58
N PHE A 139 -13.74 -13.99 -9.38
CA PHE A 139 -14.78 -14.59 -8.53
C PHE A 139 -16.19 -14.47 -9.11
N SER A 140 -16.41 -13.57 -10.07
CA SER A 140 -17.68 -13.45 -10.80
C SER A 140 -17.88 -14.55 -11.85
N GLY A 141 -16.86 -15.39 -12.10
CA GLY A 141 -16.86 -16.43 -13.13
C GLY A 141 -16.28 -15.98 -14.48
N SER A 142 -15.63 -14.81 -14.53
CA SER A 142 -14.93 -14.27 -15.70
C SER A 142 -13.54 -13.79 -15.31
N ASP A 143 -12.52 -14.25 -16.03
CA ASP A 143 -11.14 -13.74 -15.91
C ASP A 143 -10.88 -12.53 -16.83
N ASP A 144 -11.83 -12.20 -17.71
CA ASP A 144 -11.71 -11.07 -18.63
C ASP A 144 -12.02 -9.75 -17.92
N VAL A 145 -10.99 -8.94 -17.71
CA VAL A 145 -11.07 -7.62 -17.07
C VAL A 145 -11.14 -6.47 -18.09
N SER A 146 -11.14 -6.74 -19.39
CA SER A 146 -11.11 -5.71 -20.43
C SER A 146 -12.38 -4.85 -20.48
N GLY A 147 -13.49 -5.33 -19.91
CA GLY A 147 -14.74 -4.59 -19.76
C GLY A 147 -14.81 -3.67 -18.54
N LEU A 148 -13.77 -3.61 -17.71
CA LEU A 148 -13.72 -2.71 -16.55
C LEU A 148 -13.28 -1.31 -16.99
N ASP A 149 -14.04 -0.30 -16.59
CA ASP A 149 -13.82 1.11 -16.94
C ASP A 149 -13.78 2.04 -15.71
N ALA A 150 -13.57 3.34 -15.96
CA ALA A 150 -13.52 4.36 -14.92
C ALA A 150 -14.83 4.45 -14.11
N ASP A 151 -15.99 4.23 -14.73
CA ASP A 151 -17.29 4.23 -14.04
C ASP A 151 -17.38 3.05 -13.06
N ASN A 152 -16.86 1.88 -13.44
CA ASN A 152 -16.76 0.75 -12.53
C ASN A 152 -15.86 1.08 -11.35
N ALA A 153 -14.70 1.70 -11.61
CA ALA A 153 -13.73 2.07 -10.59
C ALA A 153 -14.27 3.15 -9.62
N GLU A 154 -15.00 4.15 -10.14
CA GLU A 154 -15.72 5.13 -9.32
C GLU A 154 -16.75 4.44 -8.41
N ASN A 155 -17.57 3.53 -8.95
CA ASN A 155 -18.53 2.78 -8.15
C ASN A 155 -17.86 1.92 -7.06
N ALA A 156 -16.73 1.27 -7.38
CA ALA A 156 -15.97 0.48 -6.41
C ALA A 156 -15.34 1.33 -5.30
N SER A 157 -14.99 2.57 -5.60
CA SER A 157 -14.41 3.48 -4.61
C SER A 157 -15.36 3.73 -3.43
N MET A 158 -16.69 3.59 -3.62
CA MET A 158 -17.65 3.63 -2.52
C MET A 158 -17.42 2.52 -1.49
N TYR A 159 -17.11 1.30 -1.93
CA TYR A 159 -16.86 0.17 -1.05
C TYR A 159 -15.53 0.34 -0.29
N VAL A 160 -14.51 0.81 -1.00
CA VAL A 160 -13.20 1.11 -0.40
C VAL A 160 -13.31 2.24 0.63
N ALA A 161 -14.04 3.30 0.30
CA ALA A 161 -14.29 4.43 1.21
C ALA A 161 -15.04 3.98 2.47
N ASP A 162 -16.04 3.11 2.35
CA ASP A 162 -16.76 2.57 3.51
C ASP A 162 -15.86 1.72 4.40
N TRP A 163 -15.05 0.85 3.80
CA TRP A 163 -14.06 0.07 4.51
C TRP A 163 -13.00 0.94 5.21
N LEU A 164 -12.50 1.99 4.56
CA LEU A 164 -11.53 2.94 5.14
C LEU A 164 -12.07 3.65 6.39
N ARG A 165 -13.39 3.85 6.52
CA ARG A 165 -13.98 4.42 7.76
C ARG A 165 -13.68 3.56 9.00
N GLY A 166 -13.43 2.26 8.83
CA GLY A 166 -12.99 1.38 9.92
C GLY A 166 -11.65 1.78 10.53
N PHE A 167 -10.82 2.56 9.82
CA PHE A 167 -9.49 3.00 10.24
C PHE A 167 -9.51 4.37 10.92
N ALA A 168 -10.69 5.01 11.08
CA ALA A 168 -10.85 6.39 11.53
C ALA A 168 -10.13 6.74 12.85
N ALA A 169 -9.97 5.77 13.75
CA ALA A 169 -9.31 5.98 15.04
C ALA A 169 -7.77 5.91 14.95
N LEU A 170 -7.22 5.53 13.80
CA LEU A 170 -5.79 5.33 13.62
C LEU A 170 -5.08 6.62 13.21
N PRO A 171 -3.85 6.85 13.72
CA PRO A 171 -3.05 8.01 13.37
C PRO A 171 -2.32 7.78 12.03
N LEU A 172 -3.05 7.53 10.96
CA LEU A 172 -2.47 7.36 9.63
C LEU A 172 -1.98 8.71 9.09
N MET A 173 -0.80 8.71 8.47
CA MET A 173 -0.28 9.87 7.76
C MET A 173 -0.94 9.99 6.38
N ALA A 174 -1.05 8.87 5.69
CA ALA A 174 -1.60 8.83 4.34
C ALA A 174 -2.23 7.48 3.98
N VAL A 175 -3.09 7.51 2.98
CA VAL A 175 -3.56 6.34 2.22
C VAL A 175 -2.95 6.43 0.83
N LEU A 176 -2.24 5.37 0.42
CA LEU A 176 -1.61 5.26 -0.90
C LEU A 176 -2.36 4.21 -1.73
N LEU A 177 -2.97 4.65 -2.83
CA LEU A 177 -3.62 3.78 -3.81
C LEU A 177 -2.58 3.26 -4.79
N ASP A 178 -2.29 1.98 -4.76
CA ASP A 178 -1.38 1.32 -5.69
C ASP A 178 -2.13 0.97 -6.98
N ASP A 179 -1.90 1.77 -8.02
CA ASP A 179 -2.53 1.60 -9.33
C ASP A 179 -1.74 0.65 -10.24
N ARG A 180 -0.60 0.15 -9.78
CA ARG A 180 0.20 -0.84 -10.49
C ARG A 180 -0.54 -2.18 -10.53
N GLY A 181 -0.46 -2.87 -11.66
CA GLY A 181 -1.17 -4.14 -11.84
C GLY A 181 -1.36 -4.51 -13.31
N PRO A 182 -2.34 -5.37 -13.64
CA PRO A 182 -2.68 -5.67 -15.03
C PRO A 182 -2.86 -4.40 -15.85
N ALA A 183 -2.46 -4.47 -17.13
CA ALA A 183 -2.53 -3.37 -18.08
C ALA A 183 -3.99 -3.00 -18.40
N LEU A 184 -4.59 -2.23 -17.51
CA LEU A 184 -5.89 -1.58 -17.64
C LEU A 184 -5.65 -0.10 -17.97
N GLU A 185 -6.68 0.56 -18.50
CA GLU A 185 -6.62 2.00 -18.69
C GLU A 185 -6.42 2.71 -17.34
N PRO A 186 -5.43 3.60 -17.21
CA PRO A 186 -5.19 4.33 -15.97
C PRO A 186 -6.42 5.16 -15.58
N VAL A 187 -6.86 5.02 -14.33
CA VAL A 187 -7.96 5.80 -13.78
C VAL A 187 -7.39 6.94 -12.94
N PRO A 188 -7.66 8.22 -13.27
CA PRO A 188 -7.15 9.36 -12.52
C PRO A 188 -7.57 9.34 -11.05
N LEU A 189 -6.71 9.82 -10.15
CA LEU A 189 -7.00 9.88 -8.71
C LEU A 189 -8.29 10.67 -8.40
N SER A 190 -8.58 11.70 -9.19
CA SER A 190 -9.78 12.54 -9.05
C SER A 190 -11.10 11.78 -9.27
N THR A 191 -11.07 10.63 -9.96
CA THR A 191 -12.25 9.76 -10.14
C THR A 191 -12.69 9.12 -8.81
N TYR A 192 -11.77 8.95 -7.85
CA TYR A 192 -12.05 8.28 -6.58
C TYR A 192 -12.61 9.23 -5.50
N SER A 193 -13.58 10.07 -5.87
CA SER A 193 -14.14 11.10 -4.98
C SER A 193 -14.65 10.58 -3.61
N PRO A 194 -15.27 9.38 -3.48
CA PRO A 194 -15.63 8.82 -2.18
C PRO A 194 -14.43 8.59 -1.26
N ILE A 195 -13.28 8.19 -1.81
CA ILE A 195 -12.04 8.00 -1.04
C ILE A 195 -11.47 9.36 -0.65
N THR A 196 -11.39 10.32 -1.59
CA THR A 196 -10.99 11.70 -1.29
C THR A 196 -11.78 12.28 -0.12
N ASN A 197 -13.10 12.15 -0.13
CA ASN A 197 -13.96 12.64 0.95
C ASN A 197 -13.65 12.01 2.30
N VAL A 198 -13.33 10.70 2.33
CA VAL A 198 -12.97 9.98 3.56
C VAL A 198 -11.59 10.39 4.06
N THR A 199 -10.60 10.47 3.18
CA THR A 199 -9.24 10.87 3.55
C THR A 199 -9.19 12.32 4.02
N ASP A 200 -9.91 13.24 3.37
CA ASP A 200 -10.02 14.64 3.80
C ASP A 200 -10.70 14.76 5.17
N HIS A 201 -11.79 14.00 5.38
CA HIS A 201 -12.52 14.01 6.64
C HIS A 201 -11.65 13.56 7.82
N TYR A 202 -10.85 12.49 7.64
CA TYR A 202 -9.94 11.99 8.66
C TYR A 202 -8.54 12.61 8.62
N ARG A 203 -8.30 13.54 7.70
CA ARG A 203 -7.03 14.26 7.48
C ARG A 203 -5.86 13.34 7.17
N TRP A 204 -6.12 12.27 6.43
CA TRP A 204 -5.06 11.45 5.83
C TRP A 204 -4.73 12.06 4.47
N ALA A 205 -3.45 12.23 4.16
CA ALA A 205 -3.09 12.54 2.78
C ALA A 205 -3.49 11.37 1.86
N LEU A 206 -3.87 11.68 0.63
CA LEU A 206 -4.23 10.68 -0.37
C LEU A 206 -3.22 10.75 -1.52
N GLY A 207 -2.67 9.61 -1.90
CA GLY A 207 -1.81 9.50 -3.06
C GLY A 207 -2.18 8.33 -3.96
N GLN A 208 -1.73 8.38 -5.21
CA GLN A 208 -1.80 7.27 -6.15
C GLN A 208 -0.39 6.96 -6.66
N ARG A 209 0.00 5.69 -6.52
CA ARG A 209 1.27 5.16 -6.98
C ARG A 209 1.09 4.50 -8.34
N HIS A 210 1.89 4.94 -9.30
CA HIS A 210 2.05 4.32 -10.61
C HIS A 210 3.43 3.63 -10.68
N ASP A 211 3.78 3.09 -11.85
CA ASP A 211 5.07 2.41 -12.06
C ASP A 211 6.27 3.36 -11.92
N ASP A 212 6.11 4.63 -12.31
CA ASP A 212 7.20 5.60 -12.41
C ASP A 212 7.10 6.78 -11.42
N ARG A 213 5.91 7.04 -10.88
CA ARG A 213 5.63 8.20 -10.04
C ARG A 213 4.60 7.94 -8.95
N VAL A 214 4.52 8.87 -8.01
CA VAL A 214 3.42 9.01 -7.05
C VAL A 214 2.84 10.40 -7.18
N GLU A 215 1.55 10.50 -7.44
CA GLU A 215 0.79 11.75 -7.36
C GLU A 215 0.07 11.86 -6.03
N LEU A 216 -0.04 13.09 -5.51
CA LEU A 216 -0.71 13.40 -4.25
C LEU A 216 -1.93 14.28 -4.51
N HIS A 217 -3.05 13.95 -3.88
CA HIS A 217 -4.27 14.74 -3.97
C HIS A 217 -4.07 16.10 -3.28
N GLY A 218 -4.31 17.19 -4.01
CA GLY A 218 -4.28 18.55 -3.45
C GLY A 218 -2.88 19.07 -3.10
N SER A 219 -1.81 18.35 -3.45
CA SER A 219 -0.42 18.76 -3.22
C SER A 219 0.33 18.96 -4.53
N PRO A 220 1.21 19.97 -4.62
CA PRO A 220 2.10 20.12 -5.77
C PRO A 220 3.30 19.16 -5.73
N LEU A 221 3.53 18.46 -4.61
CA LEU A 221 4.66 17.55 -4.45
C LEU A 221 4.48 16.30 -5.30
N THR A 222 5.58 15.85 -5.89
CA THR A 222 5.63 14.68 -6.75
C THR A 222 6.60 13.65 -6.18
N GLY A 223 6.13 12.41 -6.07
CA GLY A 223 6.97 11.29 -5.68
C GLY A 223 7.56 10.60 -6.89
N ALA A 224 8.83 10.22 -6.82
CA ALA A 224 9.50 9.48 -7.87
C ALA A 224 9.80 8.04 -7.45
N VAL A 225 9.64 7.09 -8.38
CA VAL A 225 9.81 5.67 -8.08
C VAL A 225 11.26 5.24 -8.31
N ILE A 226 11.90 4.73 -7.26
CA ILE A 226 13.23 4.12 -7.34
C ILE A 226 13.12 2.81 -8.13
N GLY A 227 13.70 2.79 -9.33
CA GLY A 227 13.71 1.61 -10.19
C GLY A 227 14.53 0.44 -9.61
N ALA A 228 14.19 -0.79 -10.00
CA ALA A 228 14.84 -2.00 -9.50
C ALA A 228 16.37 -2.00 -9.70
N ASP A 229 16.85 -1.39 -10.78
CA ASP A 229 18.28 -1.32 -11.12
C ASP A 229 19.12 -0.51 -10.12
N PHE A 230 18.48 0.39 -9.35
CA PHE A 230 19.13 1.11 -8.26
C PHE A 230 19.62 0.16 -7.16
N TRP A 231 18.94 -0.97 -6.96
CA TRP A 231 19.29 -1.94 -5.92
C TRP A 231 20.31 -2.98 -6.39
N SER A 232 20.41 -3.21 -7.70
CA SER A 232 21.29 -4.23 -8.29
C SER A 232 22.65 -3.69 -8.72
N SER A 233 22.79 -2.37 -8.93
CA SER A 233 24.00 -1.74 -9.44
C SER A 233 24.39 -0.47 -8.67
N ASP A 234 25.68 -0.22 -8.54
CA ASP A 234 26.18 1.01 -7.92
C ASP A 234 26.01 2.24 -8.84
N ALA A 235 25.80 1.98 -10.14
CA ALA A 235 25.59 3.00 -11.18
C ALA A 235 24.13 3.49 -11.29
N GLY A 236 23.18 2.85 -10.59
CA GLY A 236 21.79 3.27 -10.63
C GLY A 236 21.63 4.72 -10.15
N THR A 237 21.03 5.57 -10.97
CA THR A 237 20.74 6.96 -10.63
C THR A 237 19.41 7.05 -9.88
N LEU A 238 19.35 7.91 -8.87
CA LEU A 238 18.07 8.25 -8.26
C LEU A 238 17.24 9.10 -9.22
N PRO A 239 15.93 8.83 -9.34
CA PRO A 239 15.05 9.68 -10.12
C PRO A 239 14.91 11.06 -9.44
N ASP A 240 14.48 12.04 -10.23
CA ASP A 240 14.14 13.37 -9.73
C ASP A 240 12.68 13.42 -9.27
N GLY A 241 12.45 14.13 -8.17
CA GLY A 241 11.18 14.18 -7.45
C GLY A 241 11.37 14.70 -6.02
N ASP A 242 10.30 15.21 -5.43
CA ASP A 242 10.31 15.84 -4.10
C ASP A 242 10.51 14.81 -2.99
N PHE A 243 10.01 13.59 -3.20
CA PHE A 243 10.24 12.44 -2.34
C PHE A 243 10.42 11.17 -3.17
N LEU A 244 10.93 10.12 -2.53
CA LEU A 244 11.25 8.86 -3.19
C LEU A 244 10.38 7.74 -2.65
N VAL A 245 9.88 6.90 -3.56
CA VAL A 245 9.20 5.64 -3.21
C VAL A 245 9.94 4.50 -3.88
N GLY A 246 10.34 3.49 -3.13
CA GLY A 246 11.07 2.34 -3.68
C GLY A 246 10.42 1.03 -3.31
N GLU A 247 10.60 0.03 -4.16
CA GLU A 247 10.36 -1.37 -3.80
C GLU A 247 11.72 -2.08 -3.76
N VAL A 248 12.07 -2.69 -2.62
CA VAL A 248 13.31 -3.43 -2.48
C VAL A 248 13.11 -4.82 -3.09
N PRO A 249 13.85 -5.21 -4.14
CA PRO A 249 13.65 -6.50 -4.79
C PRO A 249 13.85 -7.67 -3.85
N GLN A 250 12.98 -8.68 -3.93
CA GLN A 250 13.02 -9.90 -3.09
C GLN A 250 14.40 -10.58 -3.04
N HIS A 251 15.13 -10.56 -4.15
CA HIS A 251 16.43 -11.22 -4.32
C HIS A 251 17.61 -10.26 -4.24
N ALA A 252 17.41 -9.02 -3.77
CA ALA A 252 18.49 -8.08 -3.57
C ALA A 252 19.47 -8.58 -2.50
N VAL A 253 20.77 -8.34 -2.72
CA VAL A 253 21.83 -8.76 -1.79
C VAL A 253 21.85 -7.81 -0.59
N PRO A 254 21.77 -8.29 0.67
CA PRO A 254 21.61 -7.43 1.85
C PRO A 254 22.68 -6.35 2.00
N GLU A 255 23.96 -6.70 1.84
CA GLU A 255 25.07 -5.76 1.96
C GLU A 255 24.97 -4.64 0.93
N ARG A 256 24.48 -4.97 -0.26
CA ARG A 256 24.25 -3.99 -1.33
C ARG A 256 23.07 -3.10 -0.99
N VAL A 257 21.95 -3.66 -0.52
CA VAL A 257 20.79 -2.88 -0.09
C VAL A 257 21.20 -1.84 0.96
N LEU A 258 21.96 -2.25 1.99
CA LEU A 258 22.45 -1.32 3.02
C LEU A 258 23.33 -0.21 2.43
N SER A 259 24.26 -0.56 1.55
CA SER A 259 25.10 0.43 0.86
C SER A 259 24.26 1.42 0.04
N ARG A 260 23.22 0.95 -0.66
CA ARG A 260 22.33 1.79 -1.45
C ARG A 260 21.43 2.67 -0.59
N ILE A 261 21.03 2.23 0.61
CA ILE A 261 20.28 3.05 1.56
C ILE A 261 21.12 4.23 2.05
N THR A 262 22.42 4.03 2.28
CA THR A 262 23.33 5.14 2.60
C THR A 262 23.45 6.15 1.45
N ALA A 263 23.24 5.72 0.21
CA ALA A 263 23.23 6.61 -0.96
C ALA A 263 21.93 7.42 -1.15
N LEU A 264 20.89 7.18 -0.32
CA LEU A 264 19.62 7.92 -0.34
C LEU A 264 19.69 9.27 0.39
N VAL A 265 20.83 9.95 0.36
CA VAL A 265 21.07 11.25 1.01
C VAL A 265 20.22 12.39 0.44
#